data_AF-A0A511V3Z1-F1
#
_entry.id   AF-A0A511V3Z1-F1
#
_cell.length_a   1.000
_cell.length_b   1.000
_cell.length_c   1.000
_cell.angle_alpha   90.00
_cell.angle_beta   90.00
_cell.angle_gamma   90.00
#
_symmetry.space_group_name_H-M   'P 1'
#
loop_
_entity.id
_entity.type
_entity.pdbx_description
1 polymer ?
#
loop_
_entity_poly.entity_id
_entity_poly.type
_entity_poly.pdbx_seq_one_letter_code
_entity_poly.pdbx_strand_id
1 'polypeptide(L)'
;MDKNRGLYWILFITILFIISYVYRFFIYEFIYKRITPTWVAITDFMAVVIYFIAIIPLTAFLSEKLATYARRKELKNSKNFKLFMIVMMAIPITLFSAKIMNEYKEKNLDDVINYQSTAFNDFEFKFIGDHYDEWKTNEQETVEELIEFLSQYRVKKMKDDEWDSDVSQEKGFYMTIFLDGKPNMISIYEDRVLLYRSGGYKVVNGPIDIDWVEKYHEKYQ
;
A
#
# COMPACT_ATOMS: atom_id res chain seq x y z
N MET A 1 36.74 16.45 6.10
CA MET A 1 35.36 16.67 6.59
C MET A 1 35.40 16.65 8.11
N ASP A 2 34.94 17.71 8.78
CA ASP A 2 35.01 17.80 10.23
C ASP A 2 34.25 16.63 10.87
N LYS A 3 34.93 15.81 11.69
CA LYS A 3 34.38 14.54 12.23
C LYS A 3 33.11 14.76 13.07
N ASN A 4 32.87 16.01 13.46
CA ASN A 4 31.68 16.49 14.18
C ASN A 4 30.46 16.66 13.26
N ARG A 5 30.67 17.11 12.02
CA ARG A 5 29.58 17.23 11.03
C ARG A 5 29.05 15.86 10.65
N GLY A 6 29.91 14.83 10.60
CA GLY A 6 29.50 13.47 10.27
C GLY A 6 28.46 12.88 11.23
N LEU A 7 28.66 13.00 12.55
CA LEU A 7 27.72 12.45 13.54
C LEU A 7 26.36 13.17 13.48
N TYR A 8 26.38 14.50 13.35
CA TYR A 8 25.16 15.28 13.18
C TYR A 8 24.36 14.80 11.97
N TRP A 9 25.00 14.63 10.80
CA TRP A 9 24.30 14.20 9.58
C TRP A 9 23.73 12.79 9.69
N ILE A 10 24.44 11.85 10.33
CA ILE A 10 23.91 10.50 10.55
C ILE A 10 22.67 10.54 11.43
N LEU A 11 22.73 11.27 12.55
CA LEU A 11 21.58 11.44 13.44
C LEU A 11 20.43 12.14 12.73
N PHE A 12 20.72 13.20 11.99
CA PHE A 12 19.74 13.97 11.22
C PHE A 12 19.00 13.09 10.22
N ILE A 13 19.71 12.35 9.37
CA ILE A 13 19.08 11.48 8.37
C ILE A 13 18.24 10.39 9.05
N THR A 14 18.77 9.77 10.11
CA THR A 14 18.07 8.67 10.79
C THR A 14 16.81 9.16 11.51
N ILE A 15 16.92 10.25 12.27
CA ILE A 15 15.79 10.85 12.99
C ILE A 15 14.77 11.39 11.98
N LEU A 16 15.22 12.02 10.90
CA LEU A 16 14.33 12.50 9.84
C LEU A 16 13.52 11.32 9.31
N PHE A 17 14.17 10.22 8.91
CA PHE A 17 13.47 9.04 8.40
C PHE A 17 12.42 8.51 9.39
N ILE A 18 12.77 8.38 10.67
CA ILE A 18 11.84 7.90 11.71
C ILE A 18 10.67 8.86 11.87
N ILE A 19 10.93 10.17 12.02
CA ILE A 19 9.88 11.16 12.19
C ILE A 19 9.01 11.26 10.94
N SER A 20 9.58 11.18 9.74
CA SER A 20 8.82 11.16 8.47
C SER A 20 7.89 9.95 8.39
N TYR A 21 8.36 8.77 8.82
CA TYR A 21 7.55 7.57 8.87
C TYR A 21 6.37 7.72 9.84
N VAL A 22 6.64 8.18 11.07
CA VAL A 22 5.61 8.44 12.09
C VAL A 22 4.64 9.53 11.63
N TYR A 23 5.16 10.60 11.03
CA TYR A 23 4.37 11.70 10.50
C TYR A 23 3.40 11.21 9.43
N ARG A 24 3.88 10.45 8.43
CA ARG A 24 3.02 9.87 7.38
C ARG A 24 1.94 8.97 7.98
N PHE A 25 2.30 8.11 8.94
CA PHE A 25 1.33 7.25 9.62
C PHE A 25 0.27 8.08 10.35
N PHE A 26 0.67 9.13 11.06
CA PHE A 26 -0.24 10.02 11.76
C PHE A 26 -1.20 10.75 10.81
N ILE A 27 -0.69 11.30 9.70
CA ILE A 27 -1.54 11.95 8.68
C ILE A 27 -2.52 10.93 8.09
N TYR A 28 -2.08 9.72 7.77
CA TYR A 28 -2.95 8.66 7.26
C TYR A 28 -4.07 8.27 8.22
N GLU A 29 -3.72 7.92 9.46
CA GLU A 29 -4.68 7.38 10.42
C GLU A 29 -5.59 8.45 11.03
N PHE A 30 -5.07 9.64 11.33
CA PHE A 30 -5.85 10.67 12.03
C PHE A 30 -6.55 11.66 11.11
N ILE A 31 -5.95 11.96 9.94
CA ILE A 31 -6.45 12.99 9.04
C ILE A 31 -7.23 12.35 7.90
N TYR A 32 -6.58 11.52 7.06
CA TYR A 32 -7.25 11.01 5.85
C TYR A 32 -8.45 10.11 6.14
N LYS A 33 -8.41 9.27 7.17
CA LYS A 33 -9.56 8.41 7.53
C LYS A 33 -10.78 9.20 8.04
N ARG A 34 -10.59 10.45 8.50
CA ARG A 34 -11.67 11.26 9.12
C ARG A 34 -12.16 12.40 8.25
N ILE A 35 -11.46 12.72 7.16
CA ILE A 35 -11.75 13.88 6.33
C ILE A 35 -12.49 13.46 5.05
N THR A 36 -13.48 14.27 4.67
CA THR A 36 -14.28 14.05 3.46
C THR A 36 -13.44 14.28 2.19
N PRO A 37 -13.77 13.62 1.06
CA PRO A 37 -12.97 13.67 -0.17
C PRO A 37 -12.68 15.09 -0.71
N THR A 38 -13.56 16.05 -0.42
CA THR A 38 -13.44 17.44 -0.90
C THR A 38 -12.28 18.22 -0.29
N TRP A 39 -11.76 17.81 0.87
CA TRP A 39 -10.70 18.53 1.57
C TRP A 39 -9.31 17.93 1.39
N VAL A 40 -9.20 16.81 0.68
CA VAL A 40 -7.95 16.05 0.50
C VAL A 40 -6.83 16.94 -0.03
N ALA A 41 -7.06 17.72 -1.09
CA ALA A 41 -6.02 18.57 -1.67
C ALA A 41 -5.48 19.64 -0.70
N ILE A 42 -6.36 20.27 0.09
CA ILE A 42 -5.96 21.28 1.08
C ILE A 42 -5.18 20.61 2.21
N THR A 43 -5.63 19.43 2.67
CA THR A 43 -4.93 18.69 3.72
C THR A 43 -3.55 18.23 3.28
N ASP A 44 -3.38 17.82 2.02
CA ASP A 44 -2.09 17.44 1.45
C ASP A 44 -1.13 18.63 1.47
N PHE A 45 -1.59 19.78 0.97
CA PHE A 45 -0.80 21.00 0.96
C PHE A 45 -0.38 21.42 2.38
N MET A 46 -1.32 21.44 3.33
CA MET A 46 -1.04 21.77 4.72
C MET A 46 -0.07 20.79 5.37
N ALA A 47 -0.20 19.49 5.09
CA ALA A 47 0.72 18.49 5.59
C ALA A 47 2.15 18.74 5.09
N VAL A 48 2.32 19.03 3.80
CA VAL A 48 3.63 19.38 3.24
C VAL A 48 4.21 20.63 3.90
N VAL A 49 3.41 21.69 4.08
CA VAL A 49 3.85 22.93 4.74
C VAL A 49 4.29 22.67 6.18
N ILE A 50 3.51 21.92 6.96
CA ILE A 50 3.85 21.54 8.34
C ILE A 50 5.15 20.73 8.37
N TYR A 51 5.35 19.84 7.41
CA TYR A 51 6.56 19.04 7.32
C TYR A 51 7.82 19.92 7.17
N PHE A 52 7.78 20.93 6.29
CA PHE A 52 8.92 21.83 6.10
C PHE A 52 9.13 22.80 7.27
N ILE A 53 8.05 23.33 7.87
CA ILE A 53 8.15 24.36 8.92
C ILE A 53 8.41 23.75 10.30
N ALA A 54 7.87 22.58 10.60
CA ALA A 54 7.96 21.96 11.93
C ALA A 54 8.88 20.74 11.94
N ILE A 55 8.67 19.78 11.04
CA ILE A 55 9.34 18.46 11.12
C ILE A 55 10.84 18.57 10.84
N ILE A 56 11.23 19.27 9.76
CA ILE A 56 12.64 19.44 9.41
C ILE A 56 13.40 20.22 10.51
N PRO A 57 12.93 21.39 10.98
CA PRO A 57 13.63 22.14 12.03
C PRO A 57 13.70 21.40 13.36
N LEU A 58 12.62 20.71 13.76
CA LEU A 58 12.63 19.86 14.96
C LEU A 58 13.68 18.75 14.85
N THR A 59 13.77 18.11 13.69
CA THR A 59 14.77 17.07 13.43
C THR A 59 16.19 17.62 13.51
N ALA A 60 16.44 18.78 12.91
CA ALA A 60 17.74 19.46 12.99
C ALA A 60 18.11 19.76 14.45
N PHE A 61 17.19 20.33 15.22
CA PHE A 61 17.39 20.64 16.63
C PHE A 61 17.70 19.39 17.47
N LEU A 62 16.92 18.32 17.32
CA LEU A 62 17.14 17.06 18.05
C LEU A 62 18.50 16.46 17.72
N SER A 63 18.87 16.48 16.44
CA SER A 63 20.14 15.94 15.95
C SER A 63 21.33 16.72 16.51
N GLU A 64 21.24 18.05 16.56
CA GLU A 64 22.27 18.89 17.16
C GLU A 64 22.42 18.63 18.67
N LYS A 65 21.30 18.54 19.40
CA LYS A 65 21.30 18.26 20.84
C LYS A 65 21.90 16.89 21.15
N LEU A 66 21.51 15.86 20.40
CA LEU A 66 22.04 14.51 20.56
C LEU A 66 23.53 14.43 20.19
N ALA A 67 23.95 15.05 19.09
CA ALA A 67 25.36 15.11 18.70
C ALA A 67 26.20 15.84 19.76
N THR A 68 25.70 16.95 20.28
CA THR A 68 26.37 17.72 21.35
C THR A 68 26.46 16.94 22.65
N TYR A 69 25.37 16.26 23.04
CA TYR A 69 25.33 15.41 24.23
C TYR A 69 26.32 14.24 24.12
N ALA A 70 26.27 13.51 23.00
CA ALA A 70 27.18 12.39 22.72
C ALA A 70 28.65 12.81 22.81
N ARG A 71 28.96 14.03 22.33
CA ARG A 71 30.30 14.61 22.42
C ARG A 71 30.68 14.97 23.86
N ARG A 72 29.83 15.70 24.58
CA ARG A 72 30.13 16.17 25.95
C ARG A 72 30.42 15.04 26.93
N LYS A 73 29.83 13.87 26.70
CA LYS A 73 30.02 12.67 27.53
C LYS A 73 31.11 11.73 27.01
N GLU A 74 31.85 12.13 25.97
CA GLU A 74 32.85 11.30 25.27
C GLU A 74 32.31 9.90 24.88
N LEU A 75 30.99 9.82 24.68
CA LEU A 75 30.27 8.56 24.51
C LEU A 75 30.70 7.83 23.24
N LYS A 76 31.32 8.53 22.29
CA LYS A 76 31.75 8.00 20.99
C LYS A 76 32.55 6.69 21.07
N ASN A 77 33.37 6.52 22.11
CA ASN A 77 34.16 5.29 22.31
C ASN A 77 33.52 4.31 23.30
N SER A 78 32.45 4.72 24.00
CA SER A 78 31.72 3.82 24.88
C SER A 78 30.99 2.74 24.08
N LYS A 79 31.03 1.50 24.58
CA LYS A 79 30.27 0.38 24.01
C LYS A 79 28.77 0.70 23.92
N ASN A 80 28.25 1.42 24.90
CA ASN A 80 26.83 1.79 25.00
C ASN A 80 26.39 2.74 23.88
N PHE A 81 27.24 3.70 23.48
CA PHE A 81 26.91 4.61 22.38
C PHE A 81 26.95 3.92 21.02
N LYS A 82 27.91 3.02 20.80
CA LYS A 82 27.93 2.19 19.59
C LYS A 82 26.65 1.36 19.49
N LEU A 83 26.23 0.75 20.61
CA LEU A 83 24.96 0.02 20.68
C LEU A 83 23.76 0.92 20.39
N PHE A 84 23.70 2.12 20.98
CA PHE A 84 22.66 3.10 20.69
C PHE A 84 22.56 3.44 19.20
N MET A 85 23.69 3.74 18.55
CA MET A 85 23.73 4.03 17.11
C MET A 85 23.25 2.84 16.27
N ILE A 86 23.66 1.62 16.63
CA ILE A 86 23.22 0.39 15.95
C ILE A 86 21.71 0.24 16.06
N VAL A 87 21.14 0.37 17.26
CA VAL A 87 19.69 0.27 17.48
C VAL A 87 18.94 1.33 16.69
N MET A 88 19.42 2.58 16.71
CA MET A 88 18.82 3.67 15.95
C MET A 88 18.77 3.42 14.44
N MET A 89 19.84 2.85 13.87
CA MET A 89 19.89 2.49 12.45
C MET A 89 19.10 1.21 12.14
N ALA A 90 18.98 0.28 13.08
CA ALA A 90 18.24 -0.96 12.89
C ALA A 90 16.73 -0.71 12.77
N ILE A 91 16.17 0.23 13.53
CA ILE A 91 14.73 0.56 13.50
C ILE A 91 14.21 0.82 12.08
N PRO A 92 14.75 1.79 11.30
CA PRO A 92 14.25 2.07 9.97
C PRO A 92 14.43 0.91 8.99
N ILE A 93 15.54 0.17 9.11
CA ILE A 93 15.81 -1.02 8.29
C ILE A 93 14.77 -2.10 8.55
N THR A 94 14.46 -2.37 9.82
CA THR A 94 13.46 -3.38 10.21
C THR A 94 12.07 -2.97 9.75
N LEU A 95 11.67 -1.71 9.94
CA LEU A 95 10.37 -1.21 9.50
C LEU A 95 10.20 -1.30 7.97
N PHE A 96 11.24 -0.91 7.23
CA PHE A 96 11.25 -1.00 5.77
C PHE A 96 11.21 -2.44 5.28
N SER A 97 12.02 -3.32 5.89
CA SER A 97 12.06 -4.75 5.57
C SER A 97 10.72 -5.42 5.85
N ALA A 98 10.10 -5.15 7.00
CA ALA A 98 8.77 -5.66 7.34
C ALA A 98 7.71 -5.19 6.35
N LYS A 99 7.77 -3.93 5.91
CA LYS A 99 6.86 -3.40 4.89
C LYS A 99 7.02 -4.14 3.56
N ILE A 100 8.25 -4.31 3.07
CA ILE A 100 8.53 -5.05 1.82
C ILE A 100 8.05 -6.50 1.95
N MET A 101 8.38 -7.18 3.05
CA MET A 101 7.93 -8.55 3.29
C MET A 101 6.40 -8.65 3.27
N ASN A 102 5.70 -7.72 3.91
CA ASN A 102 4.24 -7.72 3.91
C ASN A 102 3.64 -7.36 2.54
N GLU A 103 4.36 -6.64 1.70
CA GLU A 103 3.93 -6.28 0.35
C GLU A 103 4.03 -7.48 -0.61
N TYR A 104 5.12 -8.24 -0.53
CA TYR A 104 5.41 -9.37 -1.43
C TYR A 104 5.10 -10.76 -0.86
N LYS A 105 4.54 -10.85 0.36
CA LYS A 105 4.02 -12.12 0.87
C LYS A 105 2.78 -12.56 0.08
N GLU A 106 2.53 -13.85 0.11
CA GLU A 106 1.27 -14.43 -0.34
C GLU A 106 0.10 -13.93 0.52
N LYS A 107 -1.02 -13.61 -0.13
CA LYS A 107 -2.27 -13.12 0.47
C LYS A 107 -3.45 -13.80 -0.19
N ASN A 108 -4.62 -13.80 0.45
CA ASN A 108 -5.82 -14.14 -0.29
C ASN A 108 -6.12 -13.03 -1.32
N LEU A 109 -6.83 -13.38 -2.40
CA LEU A 109 -7.20 -12.41 -3.43
C LEU A 109 -8.23 -11.39 -2.90
N ASP A 110 -9.19 -11.80 -2.07
CA ASP A 110 -10.15 -10.90 -1.42
C ASP A 110 -9.46 -9.85 -0.51
N ASP A 111 -8.42 -10.24 0.24
CA ASP A 111 -7.59 -9.32 1.05
C ASP A 111 -6.95 -8.23 0.18
N VAL A 112 -6.59 -8.56 -1.07
CA VAL A 112 -5.97 -7.64 -2.02
C VAL A 112 -7.01 -6.76 -2.72
N ILE A 113 -8.16 -7.34 -3.07
CA ILE A 113 -9.33 -6.61 -3.59
C ILE A 113 -9.82 -5.58 -2.56
N ASN A 114 -9.73 -5.90 -1.26
CA ASN A 114 -10.14 -5.04 -0.14
C ASN A 114 -11.62 -4.61 -0.27
N TYR A 115 -12.48 -5.59 -0.53
CA TYR A 115 -13.92 -5.39 -0.55
C TYR A 115 -14.45 -5.10 0.86
N GLN A 116 -15.37 -4.13 0.97
CA GLN A 116 -16.01 -3.75 2.23
C GLN A 116 -17.51 -3.59 1.99
N SER A 117 -18.30 -4.57 2.45
CA SER A 117 -19.75 -4.62 2.24
C SER A 117 -20.47 -3.35 2.72
N THR A 118 -20.07 -2.79 3.85
CA THR A 118 -20.69 -1.57 4.42
C THR A 118 -20.49 -0.31 3.57
N ALA A 119 -19.51 -0.30 2.68
CA ALA A 119 -19.19 0.82 1.80
C ALA A 119 -19.70 0.60 0.37
N PHE A 120 -20.34 -0.54 0.09
CA PHE A 120 -20.76 -0.92 -1.25
C PHE A 120 -21.86 0.00 -1.80
N ASN A 121 -21.72 0.39 -3.07
CA ASN A 121 -22.73 1.17 -3.78
C ASN A 121 -23.21 0.52 -5.07
N ASP A 122 -22.27 0.06 -5.90
CA ASP A 122 -22.55 -0.42 -7.25
C ASP A 122 -21.44 -1.38 -7.71
N PHE A 123 -21.76 -2.21 -8.68
CA PHE A 123 -20.87 -3.21 -9.26
C PHE A 123 -21.05 -3.27 -10.77
N GLU A 124 -19.93 -3.27 -11.48
CA GLU A 124 -19.88 -3.46 -12.93
C GLU A 124 -18.99 -4.66 -13.24
N PHE A 125 -19.40 -5.46 -14.21
CA PHE A 125 -18.71 -6.66 -14.65
C PHE A 125 -18.72 -6.77 -16.17
N LYS A 126 -17.64 -7.28 -16.73
CA LYS A 126 -17.49 -7.46 -18.18
C LYS A 126 -16.47 -8.55 -18.50
N PHE A 127 -16.75 -9.43 -19.45
CA PHE A 127 -15.73 -10.36 -19.96
C PHE A 127 -14.72 -9.68 -20.89
N ILE A 128 -13.46 -10.10 -20.81
CA ILE A 128 -12.39 -9.59 -21.68
C ILE A 128 -12.58 -10.17 -23.08
N GLY A 129 -12.66 -9.30 -24.08
CA GLY A 129 -12.86 -9.70 -25.48
C GLY A 129 -14.32 -9.72 -25.92
N ASP A 130 -15.28 -9.61 -25.00
CA ASP A 130 -16.68 -9.38 -25.34
C ASP A 130 -17.04 -7.88 -25.25
N HIS A 131 -17.59 -7.34 -26.32
CA HIS A 131 -17.96 -5.93 -26.40
C HIS A 131 -19.41 -5.66 -26.00
N TYR A 132 -20.25 -6.69 -25.83
CA TYR A 132 -21.69 -6.52 -25.64
C TYR A 132 -22.23 -6.96 -24.27
N ASP A 133 -21.47 -7.75 -23.50
CA ASP A 133 -21.88 -8.23 -22.18
C ASP A 133 -21.29 -7.41 -21.02
N GLU A 134 -21.72 -6.15 -20.94
CA GLU A 134 -21.55 -5.35 -19.72
C GLU A 134 -22.76 -5.51 -18.82
N TRP A 135 -22.52 -5.98 -17.60
CA TRP A 135 -23.55 -6.14 -16.58
C TRP A 135 -23.27 -5.24 -15.39
N LYS A 136 -24.34 -4.68 -14.82
CA LYS A 136 -24.29 -3.79 -13.66
C LYS A 136 -25.35 -4.19 -12.65
N THR A 137 -24.99 -4.16 -11.37
CA THR A 137 -25.93 -4.43 -10.28
C THR A 137 -25.56 -3.68 -9.01
N ASN A 138 -26.57 -3.33 -8.23
CA ASN A 138 -26.43 -2.81 -6.87
C ASN A 138 -26.80 -3.85 -5.81
N GLU A 139 -26.98 -5.12 -6.20
CA GLU A 139 -27.25 -6.22 -5.29
C GLU A 139 -25.95 -6.70 -4.64
N GLN A 140 -25.83 -6.44 -3.34
CA GLN A 140 -24.63 -6.75 -2.55
C GLN A 140 -24.34 -8.26 -2.51
N GLU A 141 -25.37 -9.10 -2.37
CA GLU A 141 -25.26 -10.57 -2.28
C GLU A 141 -24.52 -11.16 -3.49
N THR A 142 -24.80 -10.60 -4.66
CA THR A 142 -24.19 -10.99 -5.91
C THR A 142 -22.68 -10.76 -5.90
N VAL A 143 -22.24 -9.58 -5.45
CA VAL A 143 -20.81 -9.27 -5.29
C VAL A 143 -20.16 -10.13 -4.21
N GLU A 144 -20.87 -10.40 -3.12
CA GLU A 144 -20.39 -11.25 -2.03
C GLU A 144 -20.12 -12.69 -2.50
N GLU A 145 -20.98 -13.28 -3.33
CA GLU A 145 -20.77 -14.61 -3.92
C GLU A 145 -19.49 -14.65 -4.77
N LEU A 146 -19.27 -13.65 -5.62
CA LEU A 146 -18.05 -13.56 -6.43
C LEU A 146 -16.80 -13.35 -5.55
N ILE A 147 -16.86 -12.49 -4.55
CA ILE A 147 -15.73 -12.25 -3.63
C ILE A 147 -15.44 -13.51 -2.80
N GLU A 148 -16.46 -14.24 -2.36
CA GLU A 148 -16.30 -15.51 -1.65
C GLU A 148 -15.60 -16.54 -2.53
N PHE A 149 -16.01 -16.69 -3.80
CA PHE A 149 -15.28 -17.53 -4.76
C PHE A 149 -13.83 -17.10 -4.92
N LEU A 150 -13.58 -15.80 -5.12
CA LEU A 150 -12.23 -15.27 -5.31
C LEU A 150 -11.35 -15.41 -4.07
N SER A 151 -11.93 -15.41 -2.86
CA SER A 151 -11.20 -15.56 -1.59
C SER A 151 -10.43 -16.89 -1.48
N GLN A 152 -10.81 -17.89 -2.27
CA GLN A 152 -10.15 -19.19 -2.33
C GLN A 152 -8.76 -19.13 -3.00
N TYR A 153 -8.51 -18.08 -3.79
CA TYR A 153 -7.26 -17.91 -4.51
C TYR A 153 -6.23 -17.15 -3.69
N ARG A 154 -4.99 -17.60 -3.78
CA ARG A 154 -3.81 -17.00 -3.18
C ARG A 154 -3.05 -16.26 -4.25
N VAL A 155 -2.65 -15.04 -3.94
CA VAL A 155 -1.92 -14.16 -4.85
C VAL A 155 -0.65 -13.61 -4.23
N LYS A 156 0.31 -13.29 -5.08
CA LYS A 156 1.57 -12.65 -4.72
C LYS A 156 1.83 -11.45 -5.63
N LYS A 157 2.19 -10.31 -5.05
CA LYS A 157 2.47 -9.10 -5.82
C LYS A 157 3.64 -9.34 -6.78
N MET A 158 3.43 -8.98 -8.05
CA MET A 158 4.46 -9.03 -9.08
C MET A 158 5.31 -7.76 -9.02
N LYS A 159 6.58 -7.89 -9.37
CA LYS A 159 7.41 -6.72 -9.69
C LYS A 159 6.98 -6.14 -11.04
N ASP A 160 7.34 -4.89 -11.26
CA ASP A 160 7.01 -4.19 -12.51
C ASP A 160 7.61 -4.88 -13.76
N ASP A 161 8.76 -5.54 -13.62
CA ASP A 161 9.44 -6.29 -14.69
C ASP A 161 8.89 -7.72 -14.89
N GLU A 162 8.04 -8.21 -13.99
CA GLU A 162 7.37 -9.50 -14.10
C GLU A 162 6.03 -9.39 -14.84
N TRP A 163 5.44 -8.19 -14.89
CA TRP A 163 4.15 -7.95 -15.55
C TRP A 163 4.31 -7.75 -17.06
N ASP A 164 3.74 -8.66 -17.84
CA ASP A 164 3.55 -8.45 -19.28
C ASP A 164 2.22 -7.71 -19.53
N SER A 165 2.31 -6.53 -20.14
CA SER A 165 1.15 -5.73 -20.51
C SER A 165 0.36 -6.30 -21.69
N ASP A 166 0.94 -7.20 -22.48
CA ASP A 166 0.19 -7.90 -23.54
C ASP A 166 -0.61 -9.06 -22.94
N VAL A 167 -1.88 -8.78 -22.69
CA VAL A 167 -2.89 -9.72 -22.19
C VAL A 167 -3.91 -10.07 -23.27
N SER A 168 -3.61 -9.79 -24.55
CA SER A 168 -4.56 -9.93 -25.66
C SER A 168 -5.00 -11.37 -25.93
N GLN A 169 -4.19 -12.35 -25.50
CA GLN A 169 -4.47 -13.78 -25.66
C GLN A 169 -5.02 -14.43 -24.39
N GLU A 170 -5.20 -13.66 -23.31
CA GLU A 170 -5.66 -14.18 -22.04
C GLU A 170 -7.19 -14.09 -21.91
N LYS A 171 -7.78 -15.16 -21.39
CA LYS A 171 -9.17 -15.14 -20.94
C LYS A 171 -9.24 -14.51 -19.55
N GLY A 172 -10.29 -13.74 -19.32
CA GLY A 172 -10.50 -13.08 -18.05
C GLY A 172 -11.73 -12.19 -18.06
N PHE A 173 -11.88 -11.43 -17.00
CA PHE A 173 -12.97 -10.48 -16.81
C PHE A 173 -12.47 -9.22 -16.12
N TYR A 174 -13.19 -8.12 -16.36
CA TYR A 174 -13.09 -6.88 -15.63
C TYR A 174 -14.22 -6.80 -14.62
N MET A 175 -13.89 -6.30 -13.44
CA MET A 175 -14.88 -5.88 -12.47
C MET A 175 -14.52 -4.53 -11.87
N THR A 176 -15.54 -3.71 -11.66
CA THR A 176 -15.42 -2.44 -10.93
C THR A 176 -16.37 -2.48 -9.75
N ILE A 177 -15.81 -2.44 -8.54
CA ILE A 177 -16.60 -2.27 -7.32
C ILE A 177 -16.57 -0.80 -6.93
N PHE A 178 -17.74 -0.17 -6.79
CA PHE A 178 -17.84 1.19 -6.27
C PHE A 178 -18.02 1.13 -4.75
N LEU A 179 -17.00 1.60 -4.03
CA LEU A 179 -16.97 1.70 -2.56
C LEU A 179 -16.95 3.17 -2.14
N ASP A 180 -17.97 3.65 -1.44
CA ASP A 180 -18.21 5.07 -1.12
C ASP A 180 -18.05 5.99 -2.35
N GLY A 181 -18.58 5.56 -3.49
CA GLY A 181 -18.48 6.26 -4.78
C GLY A 181 -17.08 6.25 -5.41
N LYS A 182 -16.12 5.52 -4.85
CA LYS A 182 -14.77 5.36 -5.43
C LYS A 182 -14.68 4.04 -6.19
N PRO A 183 -14.33 4.06 -7.48
CA PRO A 183 -14.18 2.84 -8.26
C PRO A 183 -12.91 2.10 -7.86
N ASN A 184 -13.05 0.79 -7.62
CA ASN A 184 -11.96 -0.17 -7.49
C ASN A 184 -11.99 -1.09 -8.70
N MET A 185 -11.18 -0.75 -9.71
CA MET A 185 -11.11 -1.45 -10.99
C MET A 185 -10.09 -2.58 -10.93
N ILE A 186 -10.53 -3.77 -11.32
CA ILE A 186 -9.79 -5.01 -11.19
C ILE A 186 -9.93 -5.76 -12.52
N SER A 187 -8.81 -6.22 -13.07
CA SER A 187 -8.78 -7.15 -14.20
C SER A 187 -8.29 -8.50 -13.69
N ILE A 188 -9.07 -9.55 -13.88
CA ILE A 188 -8.76 -10.90 -13.41
C ILE A 188 -8.61 -11.80 -14.63
N TYR A 189 -7.49 -12.51 -14.70
CA TYR A 189 -7.17 -13.54 -15.67
C TYR A 189 -6.90 -14.85 -14.92
N GLU A 190 -6.74 -15.96 -15.64
CA GLU A 190 -6.48 -17.27 -15.04
C GLU A 190 -5.31 -17.25 -14.04
N ASP A 191 -4.14 -16.75 -14.46
CA ASP A 191 -2.90 -16.83 -13.66
C ASP A 191 -2.47 -15.50 -13.04
N ARG A 192 -3.20 -14.40 -13.32
CA ARG A 192 -2.78 -13.05 -12.92
C ARG A 192 -3.96 -12.12 -12.67
N VAL A 193 -3.74 -11.14 -11.81
CA VAL A 193 -4.72 -10.11 -11.45
C VAL A 193 -4.06 -8.75 -11.51
N LEU A 194 -4.72 -7.78 -12.15
CA LEU A 194 -4.31 -6.39 -12.18
C LEU A 194 -5.27 -5.55 -11.35
N LEU A 195 -4.76 -4.92 -10.30
CA LEU A 195 -5.49 -3.90 -9.56
C LEU A 195 -4.96 -2.54 -9.99
N TYR A 196 -5.83 -1.69 -10.54
CA TYR A 196 -5.44 -0.43 -11.19
C TYR A 196 -4.54 0.47 -10.31
N ARG A 197 -4.74 0.48 -8.99
CA ARG A 197 -3.94 1.28 -8.04
C ARG A 197 -2.87 0.51 -7.28
N SER A 198 -2.89 -0.82 -7.32
CA SER A 198 -2.06 -1.69 -6.46
C SER A 198 -1.04 -2.52 -7.24
N GLY A 199 -1.13 -2.54 -8.57
CA GLY A 199 -0.23 -3.25 -9.47
C GLY A 199 -0.70 -4.66 -9.82
N GLY A 200 0.18 -5.40 -10.50
CA GLY A 200 -0.04 -6.78 -10.90
C GLY A 200 0.22 -7.78 -9.77
N TYR A 201 -0.54 -8.85 -9.77
CA TYR A 201 -0.45 -9.97 -8.84
C TYR A 201 -0.48 -11.27 -9.64
N LYS A 202 0.32 -12.24 -9.22
CA LYS A 202 0.32 -13.60 -9.76
C LYS A 202 -0.51 -14.50 -8.85
N VAL A 203 -1.36 -15.33 -9.42
CA VAL A 203 -2.07 -16.39 -8.69
C VAL A 203 -1.11 -17.55 -8.44
N VAL A 204 -1.03 -18.06 -7.21
CA VAL A 204 0.02 -19.00 -6.79
C VAL A 204 -0.49 -20.38 -6.37
N ASN A 205 -1.80 -20.54 -6.15
CA ASN A 205 -2.40 -21.81 -5.71
C ASN A 205 -3.27 -22.49 -6.80
N GLY A 206 -3.13 -22.09 -8.06
CA GLY A 206 -3.85 -22.65 -9.22
C GLY A 206 -4.51 -21.56 -10.06
N PRO A 207 -4.81 -21.82 -11.34
CA PRO A 207 -5.50 -20.86 -12.20
C PRO A 207 -6.92 -20.61 -11.69
N ILE A 208 -7.41 -19.38 -11.87
CA ILE A 208 -8.80 -19.02 -11.57
C ILE A 208 -9.73 -19.74 -12.55
N ASP A 209 -10.74 -20.42 -12.02
CA ASP A 209 -11.76 -21.12 -12.80
C ASP A 209 -12.68 -20.12 -13.51
N ILE A 210 -12.31 -19.75 -14.74
CA ILE A 210 -13.08 -18.81 -15.58
C ILE A 210 -14.44 -19.42 -15.98
N ASP A 211 -14.52 -20.74 -16.17
CA ASP A 211 -15.78 -21.42 -16.50
C ASP A 211 -16.81 -21.29 -15.36
N TRP A 212 -16.34 -21.27 -14.10
CA TRP A 212 -17.20 -20.95 -12.95
C TRP A 212 -17.72 -19.50 -13.04
N VAL A 213 -16.86 -18.55 -13.40
CA VAL A 213 -17.22 -17.14 -13.54
C VAL A 213 -18.21 -16.93 -14.69
N GLU A 214 -18.08 -17.65 -15.80
CA GLU A 214 -19.05 -17.66 -16.90
C GLU A 214 -20.43 -18.10 -16.41
N LYS A 215 -20.52 -19.21 -15.68
CA LYS A 215 -21.80 -19.69 -15.10
C LYS A 215 -22.37 -18.73 -14.07
N TYR A 216 -21.52 -18.11 -13.27
CA TYR A 216 -21.92 -17.07 -12.32
C TYR A 216 -22.51 -15.86 -13.07
N HIS A 217 -21.89 -15.43 -14.17
CA HIS A 217 -22.41 -14.34 -14.98
C HIS A 217 -23.77 -14.68 -15.60
N GLU A 218 -23.90 -15.87 -16.20
CA GLU A 218 -25.16 -16.36 -16.78
C GLU A 218 -26.31 -16.47 -15.75
N LYS A 219 -25.99 -16.71 -14.46
CA LYS A 219 -26.97 -16.81 -13.37
C LYS A 219 -27.61 -15.46 -13.02
N TYR A 220 -26.87 -14.36 -13.19
CA TYR A 220 -27.25 -13.03 -12.71
C TYR A 220 -27.53 -12.00 -13.83
N GLN A 221 -27.27 -12.37 -15.09
CA GLN A 221 -27.70 -11.64 -16.29
C GLN A 221 -29.17 -11.90 -16.61
#